data_AF-A0AAN9FB02-F1
#
_entry.id   AF-A0AAN9FB02-F1
#
_cell.length_a   1.000
_cell.length_b   1.000
_cell.length_c   1.000
_cell.angle_alpha   90.00
_cell.angle_beta   90.00
_cell.angle_gamma   90.00
#
_symmetry.space_group_name_H-M   'P 1'
#
loop_
_entity.id
_entity.type
_entity.pdbx_description
1 polymer ?
#
loop_
_entity_poly.entity_id
_entity_poly.type
_entity_poly.pdbx_seq_one_letter_code
_entity_poly.pdbx_strand_id
1 'polypeptide(L)'
;MVCFLLLIILGVTSARVDLKLLKGESGDQPHHEDEPCCDSCTCTKSTPPKCHCQDVRLNSCHSACTFCACSQFYPEQDHPQCRCLETTEFCYKPCKSKEDDDLMTKF
;
A
#
# COMPACT_ATOMS: atom_id res chain seq x y z
N MET A 1 -6.32 -22.47 56.91
CA MET A 1 -5.84 -21.21 56.28
C MET A 1 -4.48 -21.36 55.58
N VAL A 2 -4.08 -22.57 55.16
CA VAL A 2 -2.80 -22.84 54.49
C VAL A 2 -3.02 -23.40 53.07
N CYS A 3 -4.16 -24.07 52.84
CA CYS A 3 -4.53 -24.61 51.53
C CYS A 3 -4.84 -23.55 50.47
N PHE A 4 -5.38 -22.39 50.86
CA PHE A 4 -5.67 -21.30 49.90
C PHE A 4 -4.40 -20.67 49.34
N LEU A 5 -3.31 -20.64 50.12
CA LEU A 5 -2.02 -20.11 49.65
C LEU A 5 -1.35 -21.03 48.62
N LEU A 6 -1.53 -22.35 48.75
CA LEU A 6 -0.97 -23.35 47.83
C LEU A 6 -1.63 -23.31 46.43
N LEU A 7 -2.89 -22.88 46.33
CA LEU A 7 -3.61 -22.78 45.04
C LEU A 7 -3.16 -21.57 44.21
N ILE A 8 -2.63 -20.52 44.84
CA ILE A 8 -2.10 -19.34 44.14
C ILE A 8 -0.74 -19.65 43.47
N ILE A 9 0.05 -20.59 44.02
CA ILE A 9 1.43 -20.86 43.59
C ILE A 9 1.51 -21.77 42.35
N LEU A 10 0.47 -22.54 42.03
CA LEU A 10 0.42 -23.39 40.82
C LEU A 10 -0.29 -22.70 39.64
N GLY A 11 -0.87 -21.51 39.86
CA GLY A 11 -1.64 -20.76 38.86
C GLY A 11 -0.84 -19.73 38.06
N VAL A 12 0.48 -19.61 38.27
CA VAL A 12 1.34 -18.75 37.45
C VAL A 12 2.09 -19.60 36.43
N THR A 13 1.35 -20.33 35.59
CA THR A 13 1.88 -20.59 34.25
C THR A 13 1.93 -19.23 33.57
N SER A 14 3.13 -18.66 33.48
CA SER A 14 3.41 -17.54 32.60
C SER A 14 3.06 -17.97 31.18
N ALA A 15 1.80 -17.76 30.78
CA ALA A 15 1.50 -17.52 29.39
C ALA A 15 2.22 -16.20 29.11
N ARG A 16 3.42 -16.30 28.54
CA ARG A 16 4.02 -15.20 27.83
C ARG A 16 3.05 -14.95 26.69
N VAL A 17 2.12 -14.01 26.88
CA VAL A 17 1.37 -13.46 25.76
C VAL A 17 2.42 -12.71 24.94
N ASP A 18 2.92 -13.38 23.90
CA ASP A 18 3.76 -12.74 22.91
C ASP A 18 2.92 -11.58 22.36
N LEU A 19 3.26 -10.36 22.76
CA LEU A 19 2.71 -9.11 22.23
C LEU A 19 3.27 -8.88 20.81
N LYS A 20 3.14 -9.90 19.96
CA LYS A 20 3.40 -9.84 18.52
C LYS A 20 2.12 -9.88 17.70
N LEU A 21 0.97 -10.06 18.35
CA LEU A 21 -0.36 -10.04 17.72
C LEU A 21 -0.97 -8.63 17.62
N LEU A 22 -0.15 -7.60 17.46
CA LEU A 22 -0.56 -6.30 16.89
C LEU A 22 0.51 -5.76 15.94
N LYS A 23 1.40 -6.63 15.44
CA LYS A 23 1.98 -6.36 14.13
C LYS A 23 0.87 -6.75 13.17
N GLY A 24 0.06 -5.78 12.77
CA GLY A 24 -0.73 -5.96 11.56
C GLY A 24 0.27 -6.39 10.50
N GLU A 25 0.24 -7.67 10.13
CA GLU A 25 0.64 -8.11 8.81
C GLU A 25 -0.36 -7.45 7.85
N SER A 26 -0.19 -6.15 7.65
CA SER A 26 -0.25 -5.62 6.31
C SER A 26 0.75 -6.49 5.58
N GLY A 27 0.26 -7.43 4.78
CA GLY A 27 1.10 -8.20 3.89
C GLY A 27 2.01 -7.20 3.22
N ASP A 28 3.29 -7.24 3.57
CA ASP A 28 4.34 -6.51 2.88
C ASP A 28 4.45 -7.25 1.55
N GLN A 29 3.51 -6.97 0.65
CA GLN A 29 3.79 -7.14 -0.76
C GLN A 29 5.06 -6.32 -0.96
N PRO A 30 6.11 -6.90 -1.53
CA PRO A 30 7.31 -6.14 -1.81
C PRO A 30 6.83 -4.98 -2.67
N HIS A 31 6.87 -3.78 -2.09
CA HIS A 31 6.79 -2.56 -2.86
C HIS A 31 8.04 -2.62 -3.73
N HIS A 32 7.92 -3.28 -4.88
CA HIS A 32 8.74 -2.96 -6.02
C HIS A 32 8.64 -1.45 -6.09
N GLU A 33 9.76 -0.76 -5.84
CA GLU A 33 9.88 0.66 -6.08
C GLU A 33 9.84 0.85 -7.60
N ASP A 34 8.66 0.59 -8.17
CA ASP A 34 8.39 0.73 -9.57
C ASP A 34 8.57 2.19 -9.90
N GLU A 35 9.34 2.45 -10.94
CA GLU A 35 9.54 3.79 -11.46
C GLU A 35 8.17 4.47 -11.65
N PRO A 36 8.02 5.75 -11.24
CA PRO A 36 6.73 6.42 -11.34
C PRO A 36 6.22 6.40 -12.78
N CYS A 37 5.00 5.91 -12.94
CA CYS A 37 4.34 5.72 -14.22
C CYS A 37 2.87 6.16 -14.15
N CYS A 38 2.30 6.50 -15.29
CA CYS A 38 0.91 6.91 -15.43
C CYS A 38 0.33 6.50 -16.79
N ASP A 39 -0.73 5.71 -16.80
CA ASP A 39 -1.42 5.28 -18.01
C ASP A 39 -2.44 6.31 -18.48
N SER A 40 -3.15 6.94 -17.54
CA SER A 40 -4.20 7.91 -17.81
C SER A 40 -3.82 9.30 -17.30
N CYS A 41 -3.07 10.05 -18.11
CA CYS A 41 -2.69 11.44 -17.81
C CYS A 41 -3.59 12.45 -18.53
N THR A 42 -3.93 13.57 -17.87
CA THR A 42 -4.66 14.68 -18.50
C THR A 42 -4.06 16.01 -18.12
N CYS A 43 -3.92 16.92 -19.09
CA CYS A 43 -3.34 18.23 -18.92
C CYS A 43 -4.29 19.36 -19.33
N THR A 44 -4.16 20.51 -18.68
CA THR A 44 -4.75 21.76 -19.15
C THR A 44 -4.08 22.24 -20.44
N LYS A 45 -4.79 23.03 -21.24
CA LYS A 45 -4.26 23.67 -22.46
C LYS A 45 -3.54 25.00 -22.19
N SER A 46 -3.01 25.19 -20.98
CA SER A 46 -2.28 26.41 -20.56
C SER A 46 -0.78 26.28 -20.82
N THR A 47 -0.05 27.40 -20.68
CA THR A 47 1.41 27.42 -20.74
C THR A 47 1.95 28.05 -19.44
N PRO A 48 2.59 27.28 -18.53
CA PRO A 48 2.85 25.83 -18.61
C PRO A 48 1.56 24.99 -18.46
N PRO A 49 1.55 23.75 -18.97
CA PRO A 49 0.45 22.83 -18.77
C PRO A 49 0.40 22.36 -17.31
N LYS A 50 -0.80 22.11 -16.80
CA LYS A 50 -1.03 21.48 -15.51
C LYS A 50 -1.59 20.09 -15.75
N CYS A 51 -0.78 19.08 -15.50
CA CYS A 51 -1.02 17.67 -15.77
C CYS A 51 -1.32 16.91 -14.48
N HIS A 52 -2.26 15.98 -14.56
CA HIS A 52 -2.67 15.15 -13.45
C HIS A 52 -2.84 13.70 -13.90
N CYS A 53 -2.36 12.76 -13.08
CA CYS A 53 -2.54 11.34 -13.31
C CYS A 53 -3.86 10.86 -12.71
N GLN A 54 -4.69 10.20 -13.51
CA GLN A 54 -6.02 9.71 -13.11
C GLN A 54 -6.02 8.23 -12.74
N ASP A 55 -4.85 7.58 -12.77
CA ASP A 55 -4.72 6.18 -12.42
C ASP A 55 -5.22 5.92 -11.01
N VAL A 56 -5.97 4.83 -10.89
CA VAL A 56 -6.40 4.29 -9.61
C VAL A 56 -5.49 3.12 -9.29
N ARG A 57 -4.79 3.20 -8.17
CA ARG A 57 -3.92 2.14 -7.66
C ARG A 57 -4.53 1.51 -6.42
N LEU A 58 -4.13 0.28 -6.15
CA LEU A 58 -4.60 -0.47 -5.01
C LEU A 58 -3.60 -0.27 -3.87
N ASN A 59 -4.07 -0.10 -2.64
CA ASN A 59 -3.29 0.06 -1.41
C ASN A 59 -2.48 1.37 -1.29
N SER A 60 -1.79 1.83 -2.35
CA SER A 60 -0.93 3.02 -2.30
C SER A 60 -0.80 3.74 -3.64
N CYS A 61 -0.30 4.98 -3.60
CA CYS A 61 0.14 5.71 -4.80
C CYS A 61 1.59 5.35 -5.21
N HIS A 62 2.04 5.85 -6.35
CA HIS A 62 3.44 5.73 -6.78
C HIS A 62 4.38 6.55 -5.87
N SER A 63 5.67 6.16 -5.82
CA SER A 63 6.68 6.74 -4.92
C SER A 63 6.87 8.26 -5.07
N ALA A 64 6.76 8.78 -6.30
CA ALA A 64 6.86 10.22 -6.56
C ALA A 64 5.59 11.03 -6.22
N CYS A 65 4.51 10.40 -5.75
CA CYS A 65 3.28 11.11 -5.41
C CYS A 65 3.34 11.58 -3.95
N THR A 66 3.44 12.89 -3.74
CA THR A 66 3.49 13.45 -2.37
C THR A 66 2.10 13.48 -1.73
N PHE A 67 1.08 13.74 -2.54
CA PHE A 67 -0.31 13.88 -2.08
C PHE A 67 -1.16 12.70 -2.56
N CYS A 68 -1.19 11.64 -1.76
CA CYS A 68 -1.99 10.44 -2.04
C CYS A 68 -3.31 10.46 -1.27
N ALA A 69 -4.42 10.19 -1.95
CA ALA A 69 -5.73 10.03 -1.33
C ALA A 69 -6.30 8.64 -1.63
N CYS A 70 -6.71 7.93 -0.60
CA CYS A 70 -7.28 6.59 -0.70
C CYS A 70 -8.72 6.57 -0.20
N SER A 71 -9.55 5.73 -0.83
CA SER A 71 -10.89 5.43 -0.34
C SER A 71 -10.82 4.77 1.04
N GLN A 72 -11.89 4.89 1.82
CA GLN A 72 -12.03 4.08 3.03
C GLN A 72 -12.01 2.59 2.66
N PHE A 73 -11.37 1.80 3.51
CA PHE A 73 -11.39 0.35 3.40
C PHE A 73 -12.79 -0.16 3.73
N TYR A 74 -13.44 -0.79 2.75
CA TYR A 74 -14.71 -1.48 2.95
C TYR A 74 -14.47 -2.97 2.81
N PRO A 75 -15.07 -3.84 3.64
CA PRO A 75 -14.84 -5.28 3.57
C PRO A 75 -15.29 -5.91 2.24
N GLU A 76 -16.12 -5.22 1.46
CA GLU A 76 -16.52 -5.63 0.11
C GLU A 76 -15.44 -5.32 -0.95
N GLN A 77 -14.53 -4.39 -0.68
CA GLN A 77 -13.38 -4.08 -1.52
C GLN A 77 -12.11 -4.63 -0.88
N ASP A 78 -11.49 -5.61 -1.54
CA ASP A 78 -10.27 -6.28 -1.08
C ASP A 78 -9.12 -5.31 -0.73
N HIS A 79 -9.11 -4.14 -1.37
CA HIS A 79 -8.10 -3.10 -1.19
C HIS A 79 -8.70 -1.69 -1.30
N PRO A 80 -8.17 -0.68 -0.58
CA PRO A 80 -8.55 0.70 -0.80
C PRO A 80 -8.05 1.17 -2.17
N GLN A 81 -8.86 1.98 -2.83
CA GLN A 81 -8.53 2.60 -4.10
C GLN A 81 -7.85 3.95 -3.85
N CYS A 82 -6.62 4.09 -4.29
CA CYS A 82 -5.79 5.27 -4.12
C CYS A 82 -5.61 6.03 -5.43
N ARG A 83 -5.59 7.35 -5.34
CA ARG A 83 -5.30 8.27 -6.45
C ARG A 83 -4.26 9.27 -5.98
N CYS A 84 -3.31 9.58 -6.87
CA CYS A 84 -2.47 10.74 -6.65
C CYS A 84 -3.34 12.00 -6.85
N LEU A 85 -3.11 13.05 -6.07
CA LEU A 85 -3.77 14.36 -6.18
C LEU A 85 -2.82 15.46 -6.69
N GLU A 86 -1.55 15.11 -6.87
CA GLU A 86 -0.52 16.04 -7.29
C GLU A 86 -0.68 16.45 -8.75
N THR A 87 -0.33 17.71 -9.04
CA THR A 87 -0.31 18.24 -10.40
C THR A 87 1.13 18.56 -10.78
N THR A 88 1.56 18.13 -11.97
CA THR A 88 2.89 18.34 -12.53
C THR A 88 2.79 19.08 -13.86
N GLU A 89 3.91 19.50 -14.45
CA GLU A 89 3.93 20.12 -15.79
C GLU A 89 4.16 19.10 -16.92
N PHE A 90 4.16 17.81 -16.59
CA PHE A 90 4.48 16.70 -17.49
C PHE A 90 3.66 15.46 -17.13
N CYS A 91 3.58 14.50 -18.06
CA CYS A 91 3.03 13.18 -17.78
C CYS A 91 4.16 12.17 -17.56
N TYR A 92 4.01 11.30 -16.55
CA TYR A 92 4.87 10.14 -16.42
C TYR A 92 4.69 9.20 -17.60
N LYS A 93 5.69 8.34 -17.84
CA LYS A 93 5.60 7.31 -18.87
C LYS A 93 4.50 6.29 -18.53
N PRO A 94 3.93 5.58 -19.52
CA PRO A 94 2.99 4.50 -19.27
C PRO A 94 3.57 3.43 -18.35
N CYS A 95 2.70 2.81 -17.55
CA CYS A 95 3.07 1.70 -16.70
C CYS A 95 3.35 0.45 -17.53
N LYS A 96 4.35 -0.33 -17.12
CA LYS A 96 4.62 -1.62 -17.75
C LYS A 96 3.51 -2.59 -17.39
N SER A 97 3.02 -3.31 -18.39
CA SER A 97 2.16 -4.45 -18.14
C SER A 97 3.02 -5.63 -17.67
N LYS A 98 2.46 -6.53 -16.87
CA LYS A 98 3.17 -7.77 -16.47
C LYS A 98 3.56 -8.66 -17.66
N GLU A 99 2.95 -8.44 -18.82
CA GLU A 99 3.22 -9.19 -20.06
C GLU A 99 4.54 -8.76 -20.71
N ASP A 100 4.99 -7.53 -20.45
CA ASP A 100 6.24 -6.99 -21.00
C ASP A 100 7.49 -7.62 -20.38
N ASP A 101 7.41 -8.10 -19.13
CA ASP A 101 8.53 -8.75 -18.42
C ASP A 101 8.77 -10.20 -18.90
N ASP A 102 7.73 -10.87 -19.39
CA ASP A 102 7.83 -12.24 -19.93
C ASP A 102 8.47 -12.28 -21.33
N LEU A 103 8.46 -11.16 -22.06
CA LEU A 103 9.12 -11.05 -23.37
C LEU A 103 10.64 -10.80 -23.24
N MET A 104 11.08 -10.14 -22.16
CA MET A 104 12.50 -9.89 -21.87
C MET A 104 13.22 -11.13 -21.31
N THR A 105 12.48 -12.12 -20.80
CA THR A 105 13.05 -13.35 -20.20
C THR A 105 13.15 -14.52 -21.21
N LYS A 106 12.81 -14.28 -22.49
CA LYS A 106 12.72 -15.32 -23.53
C LYS A 106 13.86 -15.30 -24.58
N PHE A 107 14.95 -14.58 -24.32
CA PHE A 107 16.15 -14.58 -25.17
C PHE A 107 17.36 -15.21 -24.48
#